data_AF-A0A7X8F7F9-F1
#
_entry.id   AF-A0A7X8F7F9-F1
#
_cell.length_a   1.000
_cell.length_b   1.000
_cell.length_c   1.000
_cell.angle_alpha   90.00
_cell.angle_beta   90.00
_cell.angle_gamma   90.00
#
_symmetry.space_group_name_H-M   'P 1'
#
loop_
_entity.id
_entity.type
_entity.pdbx_description
1 polymer ?
#
loop_
_entity_poly.entity_id
_entity_poly.type
_entity_poly.pdbx_seq_one_letter_code
_entity_poly.pdbx_strand_id
1 'polypeptide(L)' 'MKKLKAGITFIVLGNVLYVAKDFFTNILPGAFSDFTQGFLVGAGVGMNVVGIILVFIYLARVEKKAEQ' A
#
# COMPACT_ATOMS: atom_id res chain seq x y z
N MET A 1 8.58 -1.18 16.75
CA MET A 1 9.18 -0.99 15.41
C MET A 1 8.67 -1.95 14.32
N LYS A 2 8.43 -3.25 14.58
CA LYS A 2 7.98 -4.20 13.51
C LYS A 2 6.71 -3.75 12.76
N LYS A 3 5.69 -3.25 13.48
CA LYS A 3 4.44 -2.72 12.88
C LYS A 3 4.66 -1.46 12.04
N LEU A 4 5.52 -0.56 12.49
CA LEU A 4 5.88 0.64 11.75
C LEU A 4 6.59 0.29 10.44
N LYS A 5 7.59 -0.61 10.49
CA LYS A 5 8.29 -1.09 9.29
C LYS A 5 7.30 -1.73 8.30
N ALA A 6 6.42 -2.61 8.79
CA ALA A 6 5.39 -3.23 7.96
C ALA A 6 4.42 -2.19 7.34
N GLY A 7 3.98 -1.20 8.11
CA GLY A 7 3.10 -0.13 7.62
C GLY A 7 3.75 0.70 6.51
N ILE A 8 5.01 1.12 6.71
CA ILE A 8 5.79 1.83 5.69
C ILE A 8 6.00 0.95 4.46
N THR A 9 6.33 -0.34 4.63
CA THR A 9 6.47 -1.28 3.51
C THR A 9 5.18 -1.40 2.71
N PHE A 10 4.02 -1.47 3.35
CA PHE A 10 2.73 -1.51 2.64
C PHE A 10 2.46 -0.23 1.83
N ILE A 11 2.80 0.94 2.38
CA ILE A 11 2.67 2.21 1.66
C ILE A 11 3.58 2.24 0.42
N VAL A 12 4.84 1.83 0.58
CA VAL A 12 5.80 1.76 -0.53
C VAL A 12 5.31 0.77 -1.60
N LEU A 13 4.90 -0.44 -1.20
CA LEU A 13 4.37 -1.44 -2.13
C LEU A 13 3.10 -0.96 -2.84
N GLY A 14 2.21 -0.26 -2.14
CA GLY A 14 1.02 0.37 -2.73
C GLY A 14 1.39 1.32 -3.87
N ASN A 15 2.42 2.16 -3.66
CA ASN A 15 2.93 3.06 -4.70
C ASN A 15 3.64 2.33 -5.84
N VAL A 16 4.36 1.25 -5.56
CA VAL A 16 4.96 0.40 -6.61
C VAL A 16 3.89 -0.22 -7.51
N LEU A 17 2.74 -0.65 -6.96
CA LEU A 17 1.64 -1.17 -7.77
C LEU A 17 1.04 -0.12 -8.72
N TYR A 18 0.99 1.15 -8.31
CA TYR A 18 0.54 2.22 -9.21
C TYR A 18 1.45 2.36 -10.43
N VAL A 19 2.77 2.28 -10.23
CA VAL A 19 3.75 2.30 -11.33
C VAL A 19 3.63 1.04 -12.19
N ALA A 20 3.43 -0.13 -11.56
CA ALA A 20 3.26 -1.38 -12.28
C ALA A 20 2.02 -1.36 -13.19
N LYS A 21 0.92 -0.73 -12.75
CA LYS A 21 -0.30 -0.56 -13.54
C LYS A 21 0.00 0.14 -14.88
N ASP A 22 0.77 1.22 -14.87
CA ASP A 22 1.13 1.93 -16.11
C ASP A 22 2.03 1.09 -17.02
N PHE A 23 2.85 0.20 -16.48
CA PHE A 23 3.65 -0.74 -17.28
C PHE A 23 2.79 -1.77 -18.03
N PHE A 24 1.79 -2.36 -17.35
CA PHE A 24 0.88 -3.33 -17.98
C PHE A 24 -0.02 -2.73 -19.05
N THR A 25 -0.41 -1.45 -18.91
CA THR A 25 -1.15 -0.72 -19.94
C THR A 25 -0.38 -0.63 -21.26
N ASN A 26 0.94 -0.42 -21.18
CA ASN A 26 1.76 -0.15 -22.36
C ASN A 26 2.21 -1.41 -23.12
N ILE A 27 2.16 -2.60 -22.48
CA ILE A 27 2.73 -3.82 -23.07
C ILE A 27 1.66 -4.74 -23.67
N LEU A 28 0.48 -4.83 -23.06
CA LEU A 28 -0.51 -5.83 -23.46
C LEU A 28 -1.93 -5.24 -23.46
N PRO A 29 -2.31 -4.44 -24.48
CA PRO A 29 -3.66 -3.89 -24.55
C PRO A 29 -4.72 -5.00 -24.71
N GLY A 30 -5.81 -4.91 -23.95
CA GLY A 30 -6.92 -5.86 -23.99
C GLY A 30 -7.61 -6.08 -22.64
N ALA A 31 -8.69 -6.86 -22.63
CA ALA A 31 -9.56 -7.05 -21.45
C ALA A 31 -8.83 -7.56 -20.19
N PHE A 32 -7.80 -8.39 -20.35
CA PHE A 32 -6.99 -8.86 -19.22
C PHE A 32 -6.13 -7.74 -18.61
N SER A 33 -5.63 -6.80 -19.43
CA SER A 33 -4.90 -5.64 -18.94
C SER A 33 -5.85 -4.68 -18.22
N ASP A 34 -7.05 -4.43 -18.74
CA ASP A 34 -8.04 -3.58 -18.07
C ASP A 34 -8.43 -4.16 -16.69
N PHE A 35 -8.67 -5.46 -16.59
CA PHE A 35 -8.88 -6.15 -15.32
C PHE A 35 -7.67 -5.99 -14.38
N THR A 36 -6.47 -6.27 -14.88
CA THR A 36 -5.23 -6.20 -14.09
C THR A 36 -4.96 -4.79 -13.58
N GLN A 37 -5.23 -3.76 -14.39
CA GLN A 37 -5.11 -2.36 -13.97
C GLN A 37 -6.08 -2.04 -12.83
N GLY A 38 -7.35 -2.43 -12.97
CA GLY A 38 -8.35 -2.25 -11.90
C GLY A 38 -7.93 -2.96 -10.62
N PHE A 39 -7.44 -4.20 -10.75
CA PHE A 39 -6.91 -4.97 -9.62
C PHE A 39 -5.70 -4.31 -8.96
N LEU A 40 -4.71 -3.85 -9.73
CA LEU A 40 -3.50 -3.20 -9.23
C LEU A 40 -3.83 -1.87 -8.51
N VAL A 41 -4.75 -1.07 -9.07
CA VAL A 41 -5.23 0.16 -8.43
C VAL A 41 -5.95 -0.16 -7.11
N GLY A 42 -6.88 -1.11 -7.13
CA GLY A 42 -7.61 -1.52 -5.93
C GLY A 42 -6.68 -2.06 -4.83
N ALA A 43 -5.74 -2.93 -5.19
CA ALA A 43 -4.73 -3.45 -4.28
C ALA A 43 -3.78 -2.35 -3.77
N GLY A 44 -3.41 -1.39 -4.63
CA GLY A 44 -2.57 -0.24 -4.28
C GLY A 44 -3.23 0.68 -3.26
N VAL A 45 -4.50 1.02 -3.45
CA VAL A 45 -5.31 1.76 -2.46
C VAL A 45 -5.41 0.96 -1.16
N GLY A 46 -5.78 -0.32 -1.25
CA GLY A 46 -5.96 -1.18 -0.07
C GLY A 46 -4.70 -1.30 0.78
N MET A 47 -3.53 -1.51 0.17
CA MET A 47 -2.26 -1.56 0.88
C MET A 47 -1.91 -0.23 1.53
N ASN A 48 -2.14 0.91 0.87
CA ASN A 48 -1.92 2.22 1.48
C ASN A 48 -2.80 2.44 2.71
N VAL A 49 -4.09 2.11 2.64
CA VAL A 49 -5.02 2.22 3.78
C VAL A 49 -4.55 1.36 4.96
N VAL A 50 -4.24 0.08 4.71
CA VAL A 50 -3.72 -0.84 5.75
C VAL A 50 -2.39 -0.32 6.32
N GLY A 51 -1.50 0.18 5.47
CA GLY A 51 -0.22 0.74 5.87
C GLY A 51 -0.37 1.94 6.81
N ILE A 52 -1.22 2.90 6.45
CA ILE A 52 -1.53 4.07 7.28
C ILE A 52 -2.12 3.65 8.64
N ILE A 53 -3.07 2.72 8.66
CA ILE A 53 -3.65 2.20 9.91
C ILE A 53 -2.57 1.59 10.82
N LEU A 54 -1.65 0.80 10.26
CA LEU A 54 -0.55 0.20 11.03
C LEU A 54 0.41 1.25 11.60
N VAL A 55 0.68 2.33 10.86
CA VAL A 55 1.48 3.46 11.33
C VAL A 55 0.78 4.17 12.49
N PHE A 56 -0.51 4.50 12.36
CA PHE A 56 -1.29 5.14 13.44
C PHE A 56 -1.36 4.28 14.70
N ILE A 57 -1.65 2.98 14.56
CA ILE A 57 -1.67 2.04 15.69
C ILE A 57 -0.30 2.01 16.38
N TYR A 58 0.79 2.12 15.63
CA TYR A 58 2.12 2.18 16.21
C TYR A 58 2.36 3.48 16.97
N LEU A 59 2.02 4.64 16.37
CA LEU A 59 2.18 5.95 16.99
C LEU A 59 1.41 6.06 18.30
N ALA A 60 0.13 5.69 18.31
CA ALA A 60 -0.71 5.70 19.51
C ALA A 60 -0.17 4.80 20.64
N ARG A 61 0.51 3.70 20.29
CA ARG A 61 1.16 2.81 21.28
C ARG A 61 2.48 3.36 21.81
N VAL A 62 3.21 4.13 21.00
CA VAL A 62 4.45 4.77 21.42
C VAL A 62 4.14 5.93 22.36
N GLU A 63 3.12 6.73 22.05
CA GLU A 63 2.64 7.83 22.90
C GLU A 63 2.25 7.33 24.30
N LYS A 64 1.42 6.28 24.40
CA LYS A 64 1.07 5.66 25.69
C LYS A 64 2.25 5.12 26.50
N LYS A 65 3.38 4.81 25.86
CA LYS A 65 4.60 4.36 26.56
C LYS A 65 5.48 5.53 27.00
N ALA A 66 5.32 6.71 26.41
CA ALA A 66 6.07 7.90 26.79
C ALA A 66 5.43 8.63 27.99
N GLU A 67 4.14 8.41 28.24
CA GLU A 67 3.39 8.95 29.38
C GLU A 67 3.50 8.10 30.67
N GLN A 68 4.17 6.94 30.61
CA GLN A 68 4.44 6.05 31.76
C GLN A 68 5.91 6.13 32.19
#